data_AF-A0A0C9WLQ0-F1
#
_entry.id   AF-A0A0C9WLQ0-F1
#
_cell.length_a   1.000
_cell.length_b   1.000
_cell.length_c   1.000
_cell.angle_alpha   90.00
_cell.angle_beta   90.00
_cell.angle_gamma   90.00
#
_symmetry.space_group_name_H-M   'P 1'
#
loop_
_entity.id
_entity.type
_entity.pdbx_description
1 polymer ?
#
loop_
_entity_poly.entity_id
_entity_poly.type
_entity_poly.pdbx_seq_one_letter_code
_entity_poly.pdbx_strand_id
1 'polypeptide(L)'
;TVEFIQALQSASHDDIHCKMEQSAIQRLRNPPTTPFDVTLLPDLRLGIDLFLANMNSSVDSFNANRNAILRCHPEDTVPSYSQMIRRISEITGVSSVVHAMCKNSCLAFTGPFANLDCCPVCSEPKLCPATKKPQQEFHTILLGPILQAL
;
A
#
# COMPACT_ATOMS: atom_id res chain seq x y z
N THR A 1 -6.27 -21.17 -17.78
CA THR A 1 -6.74 -20.06 -18.64
C THR A 1 -8.24 -19.80 -18.50
N VAL A 2 -9.12 -20.81 -18.58
CA VAL A 2 -10.58 -20.63 -18.44
C VAL A 2 -10.98 -20.05 -17.08
N GLU A 3 -10.40 -20.55 -15.98
CA GLU A 3 -10.70 -20.05 -14.62
C GLU A 3 -10.40 -18.55 -14.45
N PHE A 4 -9.31 -18.06 -15.05
CA PHE A 4 -8.98 -16.63 -15.03
C PHE A 4 -10.02 -15.80 -15.81
N ILE A 5 -10.48 -16.29 -16.96
CA ILE A 5 -11.50 -15.61 -17.75
C ILE A 5 -12.80 -15.50 -16.94
N GLN A 6 -13.21 -16.60 -16.29
CA GLN A 6 -14.41 -16.62 -15.44
C GLN A 6 -14.28 -15.66 -14.27
N ALA A 7 -13.14 -15.67 -13.56
CA ALA A 7 -12.89 -14.75 -12.45
C ALA A 7 -12.96 -13.28 -12.88
N LEU A 8 -12.44 -12.95 -14.07
CA LEU A 8 -12.51 -11.58 -14.59
C LEU A 8 -13.94 -11.17 -14.98
N GLN A 9 -14.73 -12.10 -15.53
CA GLN A 9 -16.12 -11.82 -15.93
C GLN A 9 -17.04 -11.56 -14.73
N SER A 10 -16.78 -12.20 -13.58
CA SER A 10 -17.54 -12.00 -12.36
C SER A 10 -16.90 -11.02 -11.37
N ALA A 11 -15.80 -10.35 -11.75
CA ALA A 11 -15.03 -9.52 -10.84
C ALA A 11 -15.87 -8.36 -10.29
N SER A 12 -15.83 -8.20 -8.96
CA SER A 12 -16.51 -7.14 -8.23
C SER A 12 -15.66 -6.69 -7.03
N HIS A 13 -15.96 -5.52 -6.47
CA HIS A 13 -15.35 -5.10 -5.20
C HIS A 13 -15.73 -6.00 -4.01
N ASP A 14 -16.83 -6.74 -4.13
CA ASP A 14 -17.32 -7.67 -3.10
C ASP A 14 -16.79 -9.11 -3.32
N ASP A 15 -15.89 -9.31 -4.29
CA ASP A 15 -15.24 -10.59 -4.60
C ASP A 15 -14.22 -10.98 -3.51
N ILE A 16 -14.10 -12.28 -3.20
CA ILE A 16 -13.09 -12.85 -2.29
C ILE A 16 -11.64 -12.53 -2.70
N HIS A 17 -11.42 -12.31 -3.99
CA HIS A 17 -10.11 -11.94 -4.54
C HIS A 17 -9.83 -10.43 -4.41
N CYS A 18 -10.84 -9.62 -4.10
CA CYS A 18 -10.67 -8.20 -3.80
C CYS A 18 -10.02 -8.02 -2.43
N LYS A 19 -8.74 -7.65 -2.42
CA LYS A 19 -7.98 -7.37 -1.19
C LYS A 19 -7.99 -5.89 -0.80
N MET A 20 -8.95 -5.12 -1.29
CA MET A 20 -9.13 -3.74 -0.87
C MET A 20 -9.72 -3.70 0.54
N GLU A 21 -9.24 -2.77 1.38
CA GLU A 21 -9.91 -2.50 2.64
C GLU A 21 -11.30 -1.92 2.40
N GLN A 22 -12.26 -2.24 3.27
CA GLN A 22 -13.63 -1.71 3.18
C GLN A 22 -13.66 -0.18 3.16
N SER A 23 -12.76 0.46 3.91
CA SER A 23 -12.62 1.92 3.92
C SER A 23 -12.21 2.48 2.55
N ALA A 24 -11.34 1.77 1.82
CA ALA A 24 -10.91 2.13 0.48
C ALA A 24 -12.02 1.93 -0.55
N ILE A 25 -12.78 0.83 -0.46
CA ILE A 25 -13.97 0.60 -1.30
C ILE A 25 -15.02 1.70 -1.06
N GLN A 26 -15.24 2.07 0.20
CA GLN A 26 -16.20 3.12 0.55
C GLN A 26 -15.79 4.47 -0.04
N ARG A 27 -14.51 4.86 0.05
CA ARG A 27 -13.99 6.07 -0.60
C ARG A 27 -14.08 6.00 -2.12
N LEU A 28 -13.80 4.85 -2.71
CA LEU A 28 -13.92 4.66 -4.15
C LEU A 28 -15.38 4.83 -4.63
N ARG A 29 -16.36 4.36 -3.85
CA ARG A 29 -17.79 4.56 -4.16
C ARG A 29 -18.29 5.97 -3.83
N ASN A 30 -17.67 6.64 -2.85
CA ASN A 30 -18.09 7.95 -2.32
C ASN A 30 -16.85 8.84 -2.14
N PRO A 31 -16.29 9.42 -3.23
CA PRO A 31 -15.08 10.21 -3.15
C PRO A 31 -15.29 11.47 -2.29
N PRO A 32 -14.25 11.93 -1.57
CA PRO A 32 -14.30 13.23 -0.90
C PRO A 32 -14.61 14.34 -1.89
N THR A 33 -15.59 15.19 -1.58
CA THR A 33 -16.00 16.32 -2.42
C THR A 33 -15.42 17.66 -1.94
N THR A 34 -14.70 17.64 -0.82
CA THR A 34 -14.05 18.80 -0.24
C THR A 34 -12.53 18.64 -0.31
N PRO A 35 -11.79 19.68 -0.69
CA PRO A 35 -10.34 19.62 -0.73
C PRO A 35 -9.75 19.39 0.66
N PHE A 36 -8.67 18.62 0.73
CA PHE A 36 -7.92 18.45 1.97
C PHE A 36 -7.03 19.67 2.21
N ASP A 37 -7.27 20.38 3.31
CA ASP A 37 -6.46 21.54 3.71
C ASP A 37 -5.39 21.14 4.72
N VAL A 38 -4.16 20.96 4.24
CA VAL A 38 -2.99 20.65 5.06
C VAL A 38 -2.55 21.83 5.94
N THR A 39 -2.95 23.07 5.62
CA THR A 39 -2.48 24.27 6.33
C THR A 39 -3.01 24.34 7.77
N LEU A 40 -4.11 23.64 8.04
CA LEU A 40 -4.69 23.48 9.38
C LEU A 40 -3.94 22.47 10.26
N LEU A 41 -2.95 21.76 9.71
CA LEU A 41 -2.23 20.66 10.35
C LEU A 41 -0.70 20.84 10.21
N PRO A 42 -0.09 21.77 10.97
CA PRO A 42 1.32 22.14 10.80
C PRO A 42 2.29 20.95 10.98
N ASP A 43 2.08 20.11 11.98
CA ASP A 43 2.93 18.94 12.23
C ASP A 43 2.85 17.90 11.10
N LEU A 44 1.66 17.75 10.51
CA LEU A 44 1.46 16.89 9.36
C LEU A 44 2.12 17.50 8.12
N ARG A 45 2.02 18.82 7.94
CA ARG A 45 2.69 19.52 6.84
C ARG A 45 4.21 19.30 6.91
N LEU A 46 4.80 19.50 8.08
CA LEU A 46 6.21 19.20 8.32
C LEU A 46 6.54 17.73 8.04
N GLY A 47 5.68 16.80 8.49
CA GLY A 47 5.80 15.38 8.19
C GLY A 47 5.79 15.07 6.68
N ILE A 48 4.94 15.73 5.90
CA ILE A 48 4.88 15.59 4.43
C ILE A 48 6.17 16.11 3.80
N ASP A 49 6.62 17.30 4.19
CA ASP A 49 7.84 17.90 3.64
C ASP A 49 9.07 17.01 3.93
N LEU A 50 9.16 16.45 5.14
CA LEU A 50 10.18 15.45 5.49
C LEU A 50 10.05 14.17 4.68
N PHE A 51 8.83 13.67 4.49
CA PHE A 51 8.59 12.44 3.75
C PHE A 51 9.03 12.58 2.29
N LEU A 52 8.67 13.69 1.65
CA LEU A 52 9.05 14.00 0.26
C LEU A 52 10.57 14.18 0.12
N ALA A 53 11.21 14.89 1.06
CA ALA A 53 12.67 15.05 1.06
C ALA A 53 13.42 13.73 1.22
N ASN A 54 12.80 12.73 1.87
CA ASN A 54 13.37 11.42 2.16
C ASN A 54 12.86 10.32 1.21
N MET A 55 12.15 10.66 0.13
CA MET A 55 11.49 9.70 -0.75
C MET A 55 12.44 8.67 -1.39
N ASN A 56 13.69 9.07 -1.63
CA ASN A 56 14.75 8.21 -2.20
C ASN A 56 15.75 7.71 -1.15
N SER A 57 15.44 7.86 0.14
CA SER A 57 16.30 7.49 1.26
C SER A 57 15.68 6.34 2.07
N SER A 58 16.43 5.82 3.05
CA SER A 58 15.90 4.76 3.92
C SER A 58 14.90 5.32 4.93
N VAL A 59 14.05 4.42 5.45
CA VAL A 59 13.16 4.71 6.58
C VAL A 59 13.95 5.23 7.79
N ASP A 60 15.18 4.73 7.99
CA ASP A 60 16.07 5.18 9.06
C ASP A 60 16.52 6.63 8.85
N SER A 61 16.78 7.06 7.61
CA SER A 61 17.09 8.47 7.30
C SER A 61 15.91 9.39 7.65
N PHE A 62 14.68 9.01 7.28
CA PHE A 62 13.48 9.76 7.69
C PHE A 62 13.36 9.85 9.21
N ASN A 63 13.53 8.73 9.92
CA ASN A 63 13.44 8.69 11.38
C ASN A 63 14.53 9.52 12.06
N ALA A 64 15.77 9.49 11.55
CA ALA A 64 16.86 10.29 12.06
C ALA A 64 16.57 11.80 11.92
N ASN A 65 16.07 12.23 10.75
CA ASN A 65 15.68 13.61 10.50
C ASN A 65 14.53 14.05 11.40
N ARG A 66 13.47 13.24 11.52
CA ARG A 66 12.35 13.47 12.44
C ARG A 66 12.82 13.62 13.88
N ASN A 67 13.67 12.71 14.35
CA ASN A 67 14.18 12.75 15.72
C ASN A 67 15.08 13.97 15.98
N ALA A 68 15.86 14.40 14.98
CA ALA A 68 16.67 15.61 15.10
C ALA A 68 15.80 16.85 15.34
N ILE A 69 14.67 16.96 14.62
CA ILE A 69 13.71 18.06 14.80
C ILE A 69 13.05 17.98 16.17
N LEU A 70 12.55 16.81 16.58
CA LEU A 70 11.90 16.64 17.89
C LEU A 70 12.82 16.85 19.09
N ARG A 71 14.14 16.79 18.90
CA ARG A 71 15.10 17.20 19.96
C ARG A 71 15.10 18.72 20.18
N CYS A 72 14.85 19.50 19.14
CA CYS A 72 14.76 20.96 19.22
C CYS A 72 13.34 21.45 19.52
N HIS A 73 12.33 20.71 19.06
CA HIS A 73 10.91 21.00 19.16
C HIS A 73 10.15 19.80 19.73
N PRO A 74 10.28 19.52 21.05
CA PRO A 74 9.68 18.34 21.66
C PRO A 74 8.14 18.39 21.75
N GLU A 75 7.54 19.58 21.63
CA GLU A 75 6.10 19.80 21.59
C GLU A 75 5.45 19.38 20.26
N ASP A 76 6.22 19.30 19.17
CA ASP A 76 5.69 18.94 17.86
C ASP A 76 5.30 17.46 17.79
N THR A 77 4.20 17.16 17.10
CA THR A 77 3.68 15.80 16.94
C THR A 77 3.86 15.28 15.51
N VAL A 78 5.08 15.42 14.97
CA VAL A 78 5.42 14.97 13.60
C VAL A 78 5.15 13.47 13.45
N PRO A 79 4.40 12.99 12.45
CA PRO A 79 4.10 11.57 12.31
C PRO A 79 5.36 10.71 12.04
N SER A 80 5.34 9.44 12.49
CA SER A 80 6.35 8.44 12.10
C SER A 80 6.24 8.07 10.63
N TYR A 81 7.25 7.37 10.06
CA TYR A 81 7.19 6.94 8.65
C TYR A 81 5.96 6.09 8.34
N SER A 82 5.62 5.13 9.21
CA SER A 82 4.44 4.29 9.03
C SER A 82 3.14 5.08 9.14
N GLN A 83 3.08 6.06 10.05
CA GLN A 83 1.95 6.99 10.13
C GLN A 83 1.87 7.87 8.88
N MET A 84 2.99 8.32 8.31
CA MET A 84 3.02 9.09 7.07
C MET A 84 2.46 8.29 5.89
N ILE A 85 2.88 7.04 5.68
CA ILE A 85 2.33 6.17 4.63
C ILE A 85 0.81 6.04 4.78
N ARG A 86 0.33 5.81 6.01
CA ARG A 86 -1.11 5.72 6.29
C ARG A 86 -1.82 7.04 5.99
N ARG A 87 -1.30 8.18 6.46
CA ARG A 87 -1.89 9.50 6.25
C ARG A 87 -1.95 9.86 4.77
N ILE A 88 -0.89 9.60 4.01
CA ILE A 88 -0.88 9.84 2.56
C ILE A 88 -1.92 8.97 1.86
N SER A 89 -2.04 7.68 2.22
CA SER A 89 -3.06 6.77 1.70
C SER A 89 -4.49 7.25 2.04
N GLU A 90 -4.72 7.76 3.25
CA GLU A 90 -6.01 8.32 3.67
C GLU A 90 -6.37 9.60 2.91
N ILE A 91 -5.40 10.51 2.72
CA ILE A 91 -5.58 11.80 2.04
C ILE A 91 -5.79 11.61 0.54
N THR A 92 -4.94 10.81 -0.10
CA THR A 92 -4.95 10.62 -1.56
C THR A 92 -5.95 9.54 -2.01
N GLY A 93 -6.39 8.68 -1.10
CA GLY A 93 -7.12 7.46 -1.42
C GLY A 93 -6.27 6.37 -2.07
N VAL A 94 -5.01 6.65 -2.44
CA VAL A 94 -4.14 5.75 -3.19
C VAL A 94 -3.44 4.79 -2.25
N SER A 95 -3.73 3.50 -2.41
CA SER A 95 -3.07 2.40 -1.71
C SER A 95 -2.75 1.25 -2.67
N SER A 96 -1.80 0.40 -2.28
CA SER A 96 -1.49 -0.81 -3.04
C SER A 96 -2.22 -2.01 -2.48
N VAL A 97 -2.75 -2.85 -3.36
CA VAL A 97 -3.16 -4.22 -3.01
C VAL A 97 -1.94 -5.13 -3.11
N VAL A 98 -1.68 -5.91 -2.06
CA VAL A 98 -0.47 -6.74 -1.94
C VAL A 98 -0.79 -8.22 -2.10
N HIS A 99 -0.04 -8.88 -2.98
CA HIS A 99 -0.07 -10.33 -3.17
C HIS A 99 1.33 -10.92 -2.96
N ALA A 100 1.39 -12.18 -2.52
CA ALA A 100 2.64 -12.91 -2.57
C ALA A 100 3.08 -13.08 -4.02
N MET A 101 4.38 -13.07 -4.25
CA MET A 101 4.99 -13.24 -5.57
C MET A 101 6.10 -14.28 -5.50
N CYS A 102 6.17 -15.11 -6.54
CA CYS A 102 7.26 -16.04 -6.71
C CYS A 102 8.56 -15.27 -7.00
N LYS A 103 9.63 -15.59 -6.26
CA LYS A 103 10.92 -14.90 -6.41
C LYS A 103 11.66 -15.11 -7.73
N ASN A 104 11.41 -16.22 -8.42
CA ASN A 104 12.14 -16.57 -9.65
C ASN A 104 11.33 -16.21 -10.90
N SER A 105 10.02 -16.46 -10.90
CA SER A 105 9.16 -16.26 -12.08
C SER A 105 8.40 -14.93 -12.07
N CYS A 106 8.46 -14.18 -10.96
CA CYS A 106 7.64 -12.99 -10.72
C CYS A 106 6.12 -13.24 -10.83
N LEU A 107 5.67 -14.50 -10.81
CA LEU A 107 4.26 -14.84 -10.80
C LEU A 107 3.62 -14.41 -9.47
N ALA A 108 2.55 -13.63 -9.55
CA ALA A 108 1.75 -13.26 -8.38
C ALA A 108 0.75 -14.37 -8.02
N PHE A 109 0.70 -14.74 -6.74
CA PHE A 109 -0.27 -15.68 -6.18
C PHE A 109 -1.60 -14.94 -5.93
N THR A 110 -2.41 -14.84 -6.98
CA THR A 110 -3.72 -14.16 -6.98
C THR A 110 -4.75 -14.92 -7.83
N GLY A 111 -6.03 -14.56 -7.69
CA GLY A 111 -7.13 -15.21 -8.40
C GLY A 111 -7.10 -16.74 -8.25
N PRO A 112 -7.19 -17.51 -9.35
CA PRO A 112 -7.06 -18.97 -9.35
C PRO A 112 -5.78 -19.51 -8.68
N PHE A 113 -4.71 -18.72 -8.60
CA PHE A 113 -3.44 -19.13 -7.98
C PHE A 113 -3.32 -18.71 -6.51
N ALA A 114 -4.31 -18.02 -5.93
CA ALA A 114 -4.23 -17.49 -4.57
C ALA A 114 -3.94 -18.56 -3.50
N ASN A 115 -4.49 -19.77 -3.70
CA ASN A 115 -4.39 -20.88 -2.76
C ASN A 115 -3.20 -21.82 -3.04
N LEU A 116 -2.40 -21.58 -4.08
CA LEU A 116 -1.22 -22.40 -4.36
C LEU A 116 -0.11 -22.11 -3.36
N ASP A 117 0.56 -23.15 -2.87
CA ASP A 117 1.71 -23.00 -1.96
C ASP A 117 3.05 -22.99 -2.66
N CYS A 118 3.09 -23.44 -3.92
CA CYS A 118 4.28 -23.40 -4.77
C CYS A 118 3.95 -22.76 -6.13
N CYS A 119 4.94 -22.12 -6.73
CA CYS A 119 4.82 -21.53 -8.04
C CYS A 119 4.58 -22.61 -9.11
N PRO A 120 3.54 -22.50 -9.96
CA PRO A 120 3.27 -23.48 -11.01
C PRO A 120 4.31 -23.46 -12.15
N VAL A 121 5.17 -22.44 -12.22
CA VAL A 121 6.18 -22.28 -13.27
C VAL A 121 7.54 -22.85 -12.87
N CYS A 122 7.97 -22.63 -11.62
CA CYS A 122 9.31 -22.98 -11.16
C CYS A 122 9.35 -23.74 -9.83
N SER A 123 8.20 -24.14 -9.29
CA SER A 123 8.04 -24.92 -8.05
C SER A 123 8.57 -24.28 -6.76
N GLU A 124 9.02 -23.03 -6.80
CA GLU A 124 9.46 -22.30 -5.59
C GLU A 124 8.28 -22.07 -4.63
N PRO A 125 8.49 -22.24 -3.31
CA PRO A 125 7.42 -22.05 -2.35
C PRO A 125 7.04 -20.57 -2.23
N LYS A 126 5.74 -20.32 -2.14
CA LYS A 126 5.11 -19.00 -1.93
C LYS A 126 5.65 -18.31 -0.68
N LEU A 127 5.81 -19.08 0.40
CA LEU A 127 6.25 -18.59 1.70
C LEU A 127 7.69 -19.05 2.00
N CYS A 128 8.46 -18.22 2.69
CA CYS A 128 9.73 -18.61 3.25
C CYS A 128 9.52 -19.64 4.38
N PRO A 129 10.18 -20.81 4.36
CA PRO A 129 9.98 -21.84 5.38
C PRO A 129 10.29 -21.36 6.81
N ALA A 130 11.27 -20.48 6.96
CA ALA A 130 11.72 -19.96 8.26
C ALA A 130 10.81 -18.86 8.82
N THR A 131 10.40 -17.89 8.00
CA THR A 131 9.63 -16.72 8.48
C THR A 131 8.12 -16.86 8.30
N LYS A 132 7.67 -17.84 7.48
CA LYS A 132 6.28 -18.02 7.04
C LYS A 132 5.68 -16.79 6.34
N LYS A 133 6.50 -15.82 5.94
CA LYS A 133 6.12 -14.66 5.14
C LYS A 133 6.29 -14.95 3.65
N PRO A 134 5.58 -14.25 2.75
CA PRO A 134 5.83 -14.30 1.31
C PRO A 134 7.32 -14.12 1.00
N GLN A 135 7.85 -14.89 0.05
CA GLN A 135 9.25 -14.74 -0.36
C GLN A 135 9.48 -13.39 -1.06
N GLN A 136 8.50 -12.93 -1.84
CA GLN A 136 8.41 -11.58 -2.37
C GLN A 136 6.95 -11.13 -2.38
N GLU A 137 6.74 -9.82 -2.50
CA GLU A 137 5.43 -9.18 -2.58
C GLU A 137 5.28 -8.44 -3.91
N PHE A 138 4.09 -8.54 -4.51
CA PHE A 138 3.68 -7.79 -5.69
C PHE A 138 2.65 -6.75 -5.28
N HIS A 139 2.95 -5.49 -5.54
CA HIS A 139 2.09 -4.35 -5.24
C HIS A 139 1.31 -3.95 -6.49
N THR A 140 -0.01 -4.04 -6.43
CA THR A 140 -0.91 -3.53 -7.47
C THR A 140 -1.41 -2.16 -7.06
N ILE A 141 -1.01 -1.11 -7.77
CA ILE A 141 -1.57 0.22 -7.59
C ILE A 141 -2.90 0.29 -8.34
N LEU A 142 -3.96 0.61 -7.61
CA LEU A 142 -5.31 0.58 -8.16
C LEU A 142 -5.60 1.84 -8.97
N LEU A 143 -6.15 1.66 -10.17
CA LEU A 143 -6.46 2.78 -11.07
C LEU A 143 -7.58 3.67 -10.55
N GLY A 144 -8.62 3.08 -9.95
CA GLY A 144 -9.80 3.82 -9.47
C GLY A 144 -9.45 5.00 -8.55
N PRO A 145 -8.72 4.76 -7.44
CA PRO A 145 -8.28 5.85 -6.56
C PRO A 145 -7.37 6.88 -7.23
N ILE A 146 -6.52 6.47 -8.19
CA ILE A 146 -5.68 7.43 -8.94
C ILE A 146 -6.57 8.37 -9.76
N LEU A 147 -7.57 7.83 -10.47
CA LEU A 147 -8.48 8.63 -11.30
C LEU A 147 -9.32 9.60 -10.47
N GLN A 148 -9.63 9.28 -9.21
CA GLN A 148 -10.36 10.17 -8.30
C GLN A 148 -9.50 11.34 -7.79
N ALA A 149 -8.18 11.20 -7.83
CA ALA A 149 -7.25 12.23 -7.36
C ALA A 149 -6.84 13.24 -8.45
N LEU A 150 -7.21 12.99 -9.71
CA LEU A 150 -6.99 13.88 -10.87
C LEU A 150 -8.15 14.89 -11.02
#